data_AF-A0A7L5JLQ3-F1
#
_entry.id   AF-A0A7L5JLQ3-F1
#
_cell.length_a   1.000
_cell.length_b   1.000
_cell.length_c   1.000
_cell.angle_alpha   90.00
_cell.angle_beta   90.00
_cell.angle_gamma   90.00
#
_symmetry.space_group_name_H-M   'P 1'
#
loop_
_entity.id
_entity.type
_entity.pdbx_description
1 polymer ?
#
loop_
_entity_poly.entity_id
_entity_poly.type
_entity_poly.pdbx_seq_one_letter_code
_entity_poly.pdbx_strand_id
1 'polypeptide(L)'
;MRPEDILNNAIESIKSGIDKVDDTYESHIREKAIKEVNEKIEEKGLSVEQIQNDDYESMISDLSKDIKADYAKKTAQGLLAFIGLDMLLGI
;
A
#
# COMPACT_ATOMS: atom_id res chain seq x y z
N MET A 1 35.99 3.99 -16.97
CA MET A 1 35.04 3.54 -15.93
C MET A 1 35.51 2.20 -15.44
N ARG A 2 35.66 2.01 -14.13
CA ARG A 2 36.05 0.71 -13.57
C ARG A 2 34.79 -0.16 -13.47
N PRO A 3 34.89 -1.49 -13.60
CA PRO A 3 33.75 -2.41 -13.42
C PRO A 3 33.02 -2.22 -12.08
N GLU A 4 33.73 -1.84 -11.02
CA GLU A 4 33.19 -1.51 -9.69
C GLU A 4 32.23 -0.31 -9.74
N ASP A 5 32.52 0.70 -10.56
CA ASP A 5 31.70 1.91 -10.69
C ASP A 5 30.35 1.57 -11.37
N ILE A 6 30.33 0.60 -12.30
CA ILE A 6 29.10 0.12 -12.97
C ILE A 6 28.22 -0.66 -11.99
N LEU A 7 28.82 -1.54 -11.19
CA LEU A 7 28.11 -2.33 -10.19
C LEU A 7 27.47 -1.44 -9.11
N ASN A 8 28.20 -0.45 -8.61
CA ASN A 8 27.69 0.49 -7.60
C ASN A 8 26.51 1.32 -8.13
N ASN A 9 26.62 1.85 -9.35
CA ASN A 9 25.53 2.60 -9.99
C ASN A 9 24.28 1.74 -10.22
N ALA A 10 24.45 0.46 -10.56
CA ALA A 10 23.33 -0.46 -10.71
C ALA A 10 22.64 -0.72 -9.36
N ILE A 11 23.40 -0.92 -8.28
CA ILE A 11 22.87 -1.10 -6.93
C ILE A 11 22.11 0.15 -6.46
N GLU A 12 22.66 1.35 -6.68
CA GLU A 12 21.99 2.60 -6.33
C GLU A 12 20.70 2.82 -7.13
N SER A 13 20.71 2.48 -8.43
CA SER A 13 19.52 2.58 -9.28
C SER A 13 18.41 1.63 -8.82
N ILE A 14 18.77 0.41 -8.40
CA ILE A 14 17.82 -0.56 -7.84
C ILE A 14 17.23 -0.04 -6.52
N LYS A 15 18.08 0.47 -5.61
CA LYS A 15 17.62 1.03 -4.32
C LYS A 15 16.67 2.21 -4.54
N SER A 16 17.07 3.18 -5.34
CA SER A 16 16.23 4.34 -5.67
C SER A 16 14.92 3.93 -6.35
N GLY A 17 14.93 2.89 -7.19
CA GLY A 17 13.72 2.32 -7.78
C GLY A 17 12.78 1.70 -6.73
N ILE A 18 13.33 0.94 -5.77
CA ILE A 18 12.57 0.35 -4.67
C ILE A 18 11.95 1.45 -3.80
N ASP A 19 12.74 2.44 -3.40
CA ASP A 19 12.27 3.56 -2.56
C ASP A 19 11.12 4.30 -3.24
N LYS A 20 11.24 4.59 -4.54
CA LYS A 20 10.19 5.24 -5.31
C LYS A 20 8.90 4.42 -5.39
N VAL A 21 9.02 3.11 -5.52
CA VAL A 21 7.86 2.21 -5.54
C VAL A 21 7.18 2.19 -4.18
N ASP A 22 7.96 2.14 -3.10
CA ASP A 22 7.46 2.18 -1.73
C ASP A 22 6.71 3.50 -1.46
N ASP A 23 7.31 4.64 -1.81
CA ASP A 23 6.69 5.97 -1.69
C ASP A 23 5.38 6.06 -2.48
N THR A 24 5.35 5.54 -3.71
CA THR A 24 4.15 5.54 -4.55
C THR A 24 3.06 4.67 -3.96
N TYR A 25 3.43 3.50 -3.42
CA TYR A 25 2.51 2.58 -2.76
C TYR A 25 1.91 3.23 -1.50
N GLU A 26 2.74 3.80 -0.62
CA GLU A 26 2.30 4.48 0.59
C GLU A 26 1.39 5.68 0.28
N SER A 27 1.72 6.49 -0.74
CA SER A 27 0.88 7.59 -1.22
C SER A 27 -0.48 7.09 -1.69
N HIS A 28 -0.52 6.03 -2.49
CA HIS A 28 -1.77 5.44 -2.97
C HIS A 28 -2.66 4.93 -1.83
N ILE A 29 -2.07 4.27 -0.83
CA ILE A 29 -2.81 3.78 0.34
C ILE A 29 -3.39 4.97 1.12
N ARG A 30 -2.58 6.01 1.37
CA ARG A 30 -3.02 7.19 2.12
C ARG A 30 -4.12 7.96 1.39
N GLU A 31 -4.00 8.18 0.08
CA GLU A 31 -5.05 8.82 -0.74
C GLU A 31 -6.38 8.07 -0.67
N LYS A 32 -6.33 6.75 -0.78
CA LYS A 32 -7.51 5.91 -0.68
C LYS A 32 -8.12 5.96 0.73
N ALA A 33 -7.27 5.94 1.76
CA ALA A 33 -7.73 6.05 3.14
C ALA A 33 -8.41 7.41 3.40
N ILE A 34 -7.84 8.52 2.93
CA ILE A 34 -8.45 9.86 3.03
C ILE A 34 -9.83 9.87 2.36
N LYS A 35 -9.93 9.33 1.14
CA LYS A 35 -11.19 9.28 0.41
C LYS A 35 -12.28 8.53 1.18
N GLU A 36 -11.97 7.32 1.63
CA GLU A 36 -12.92 6.48 2.38
C GLU A 36 -13.27 7.07 3.76
N VAL A 37 -12.32 7.72 4.44
CA VAL A 37 -12.58 8.43 5.70
C VAL A 37 -13.56 9.59 5.46
N ASN A 38 -13.33 10.40 4.43
CA ASN A 38 -14.20 11.51 4.08
C ASN A 38 -15.61 11.04 3.70
N GLU A 39 -15.72 9.98 2.89
CA GLU A 39 -17.01 9.36 2.54
C GLU A 39 -17.76 8.90 3.81
N LYS A 40 -17.08 8.22 4.75
CA LYS A 40 -17.68 7.76 6.01
C LYS A 40 -18.09 8.90 6.95
N ILE A 41 -17.37 10.04 6.92
CA ILE A 41 -17.72 11.24 7.70
C ILE A 41 -18.98 11.88 7.11
N GLU A 42 -19.03 12.02 5.80
CA GLU A 42 -20.17 12.57 5.07
C GLU A 42 -21.44 11.70 5.23
N GLU A 43 -21.30 10.37 5.16
CA GLU A 43 -22.40 9.41 5.41
C GLU A 43 -23.00 9.56 6.81
N LYS A 44 -22.21 10.01 7.78
CA LYS A 44 -22.67 10.29 9.16
C LYS A 44 -23.26 11.68 9.32
N GLY A 45 -23.35 12.47 8.25
CA GLY A 45 -23.83 13.85 8.28
C GLY A 45 -22.89 14.81 9.00
N LEU A 46 -21.60 14.47 9.10
CA LEU A 46 -20.57 15.29 9.73
C LEU A 46 -19.72 15.98 8.66
N SER A 47 -19.08 17.09 9.03
CA SER A 47 -18.03 17.73 8.22
C SER A 47 -16.66 17.40 8.80
N VAL A 48 -15.67 17.22 7.93
CA VAL A 48 -14.26 16.99 8.32
C VAL A 48 -13.74 18.12 9.21
N GLU A 49 -14.19 19.36 8.99
CA GLU A 49 -13.82 20.54 9.77
C GLU A 49 -14.28 20.47 11.23
N GLN A 50 -15.24 19.60 11.54
CA GLN A 50 -15.77 19.40 12.89
C GLN A 50 -14.97 18.35 13.69
N ILE A 51 -14.00 17.69 13.05
CA ILE A 51 -13.20 16.63 13.65
C ILE A 51 -11.83 17.22 14.02
N GLN A 52 -11.32 16.86 15.19
CA GLN A 52 -9.97 17.26 15.59
C GLN A 52 -8.94 16.64 14.64
N ASN A 53 -7.90 17.41 14.31
CA ASN A 53 -6.91 16.97 13.31
C ASN A 53 -6.23 15.65 13.70
N ASP A 54 -5.89 15.49 14.98
CA ASP A 54 -5.27 14.27 15.50
C ASP A 54 -6.19 13.05 15.37
N ASP A 55 -7.49 13.21 15.64
CA ASP A 55 -8.49 12.16 15.48
C ASP A 55 -8.66 11.79 14.01
N TYR A 56 -8.71 12.79 13.13
CA TYR A 56 -8.81 12.60 11.68
C TYR A 56 -7.59 11.86 11.12
N GLU A 57 -6.38 12.23 11.52
CA GLU A 57 -5.16 11.51 11.13
C GLU A 57 -5.11 10.08 11.71
N SER A 58 -5.61 9.86 12.93
CA SER A 58 -5.75 8.51 13.48
C SER A 58 -6.71 7.65 12.64
N MET A 59 -7.84 8.22 12.20
CA MET A 59 -8.79 7.53 11.33
C MET A 59 -8.15 7.15 9.99
N ILE A 60 -7.38 8.05 9.36
CA ILE A 60 -6.63 7.76 8.14
C ILE A 60 -5.60 6.66 8.39
N SER A 61 -4.88 6.72 9.50
CA SER A 61 -3.84 5.74 9.86
C SER A 61 -4.42 4.34 10.02
N ASP A 62 -5.52 4.20 10.76
CA ASP A 62 -6.15 2.91 10.99
C ASP A 62 -6.72 2.34 9.69
N LEU A 63 -7.39 3.16 8.89
CA LEU A 63 -7.90 2.71 7.60
C LEU A 63 -6.78 2.35 6.62
N SER A 64 -5.65 3.06 6.67
CA SER A 64 -4.46 2.71 5.88
C SER A 64 -3.92 1.32 6.25
N LYS A 65 -3.91 0.96 7.54
CA LYS A 65 -3.52 -0.39 8.00
C LYS A 65 -4.50 -1.44 7.47
N ASP A 66 -5.80 -1.15 7.52
CA ASP A 66 -6.83 -2.07 7.02
C ASP A 66 -6.70 -2.32 5.52
N ILE A 67 -6.44 -1.28 4.71
CA ILE A 67 -6.24 -1.42 3.26
C ILE A 67 -5.00 -2.27 2.97
N LYS A 68 -3.88 -2.04 3.68
CA LYS A 68 -2.67 -2.87 3.54
C LYS A 68 -2.94 -4.33 3.89
N ALA A 69 -3.68 -4.57 4.96
CA ALA A 69 -4.07 -5.92 5.38
C ALA A 69 -4.96 -6.61 4.34
N ASP A 70 -5.90 -5.90 3.73
CA ASP A 70 -6.74 -6.43 2.64
C ASP A 70 -5.93 -6.79 1.40
N TYR A 71 -4.97 -5.95 1.01
CA TYR A 71 -4.05 -6.27 -0.09
C TYR A 71 -3.19 -7.49 0.21
N ALA A 72 -2.62 -7.57 1.41
CA ALA A 72 -1.86 -8.75 1.84
C ALA A 72 -2.72 -10.04 1.80
N LYS A 73 -3.98 -9.95 2.27
CA LYS A 73 -4.94 -11.05 2.22
C LYS A 73 -5.26 -11.48 0.79
N LYS A 74 -5.53 -10.53 -0.10
CA LYS A 74 -5.80 -10.82 -1.53
C LYS A 74 -4.60 -11.47 -2.22
N THR A 75 -3.39 -10.98 -1.94
CA THR A 75 -2.16 -11.58 -2.45
C THR A 75 -1.98 -13.01 -1.94
N ALA A 76 -2.19 -13.25 -0.64
CA ALA A 76 -2.12 -14.58 -0.06
C ALA A 76 -3.17 -15.53 -0.66
N GLN A 77 -4.41 -15.06 -0.86
CA GLN A 77 -5.47 -15.84 -1.52
C GLN A 77 -5.12 -16.17 -2.97
N GLY A 78 -4.57 -15.22 -3.73
CA GLY A 78 -4.12 -15.45 -5.11
C GLY A 78 -2.99 -16.48 -5.18
N LEU A 79 -2.01 -16.39 -4.28
CA LEU A 79 -0.92 -17.36 -4.18
C LEU A 79 -1.44 -18.76 -3.83
N LEU A 80 -2.33 -18.87 -2.84
CA LEU A 80 -2.93 -20.16 -2.46
C LEU A 80 -3.78 -20.75 -3.59
N ALA A 81 -4.52 -19.92 -4.32
CA ALA A 81 -5.27 -20.36 -5.50
C ALA A 81 -4.32 -20.88 -6.60
N PHE A 82 -3.20 -20.20 -6.83
CA PHE A 82 -2.19 -20.64 -7.78
C PHE A 82 -1.57 -21.98 -7.36
N ILE A 83 -1.10 -22.11 -6.12
CA ILE A 83 -0.56 -23.38 -5.59
C ILE A 83 -1.62 -24.49 -5.63
N GLY A 84 -2.88 -24.17 -5.33
CA GLY A 84 -3.98 -25.12 -5.42
C GLY A 84 -4.21 -25.62 -6.85
N LEU A 85 -4.15 -24.73 -7.85
CA LEU A 85 -4.23 -25.09 -9.26
C LEU A 85 -3.02 -25.92 -9.71
N ASP A 86 -1.82 -25.56 -9.27
CA ASP A 86 -0.56 -26.28 -9.52
C ASP A 86 -0.65 -27.74 -9.01
N MET A 87 -1.07 -27.92 -7.76
CA MET A 87 -1.28 -29.25 -7.17
C MET A 87 -2.38 -30.07 -7.86
N LEU A 88 -3.42 -29.42 -8.39
CA LEU A 88 -4.53 -30.10 -9.07
C LEU A 88 -4.20 -30.48 -10.52
N LEU A 89 -3.41 -29.66 -11.21
CA LEU A 89 -3.12 -29.81 -12.64
C LEU A 89 -1.72 -30.37 -12.91
N GLY A 90 -0.87 -30.50 -11.89
CA GLY A 90 0.48 -31.06 -11.99
C GLY A 90 1.41 -30.27 -12.92
N ILE A 91 1.15 -28.96 -13.06
CA ILE A 91 2.03 -28.01 -13.74
C ILE A 91 3.17 -27.60 -12.79
#